data_AF-A0A916C2V4-F1
#
_entry.id   AF-A0A916C2V4-F1
#
_cell.length_a   1.000
_cell.length_b   1.000
_cell.length_c   1.000
_cell.angle_alpha   90.00
_cell.angle_beta   90.00
_cell.angle_gamma   90.00
#
_symmetry.space_group_name_H-M   'P 1'
#
loop_
_entity.id
_entity.type
_entity.pdbx_description
1 polymer ?
#
loop_
_entity_poly.entity_id
_entity_poly.type
_entity_poly.pdbx_seq_one_letter_code
_entity_poly.pdbx_strand_id
1 'polypeptide(L)'
;MLQTLTTQFNGRATWPPVVPAAKYPLVMLITGGYQVDLGPRRAPRFHLVLKDRTCNCGAPNCQGVCAVKTYLQAGGLPAPEGRTLKHITFERCPICAGQTRAVDERWECFNSHAHYFEYRVIRLRAARERWLNQLLADRAAYQAEVATAFSSNEAREAFVQAHRTPYNVDV
;
A
#
# COMPACT_ATOMS: atom_id res chain seq x y z
N MET A 1 -35.34 -1.02 53.90
CA MET A 1 -34.17 -0.12 53.96
C MET A 1 -33.05 -0.85 53.21
N LEU A 2 -32.74 -0.53 51.93
CA LEU A 2 -31.79 0.51 51.49
C LEU A 2 -30.43 0.33 52.23
N GLN A 3 -29.27 0.07 51.63
CA GLN A 3 -28.77 0.33 50.27
C GLN A 3 -27.62 -0.62 49.87
N THR A 4 -27.58 -0.89 48.57
CA THR A 4 -26.48 -1.40 47.76
C THR A 4 -25.32 -0.39 47.70
N LEU A 5 -24.08 -0.85 47.91
CA LEU A 5 -22.88 -0.10 47.55
C LEU A 5 -22.34 -0.62 46.21
N THR A 6 -22.72 0.08 45.16
CA THR A 6 -22.19 -0.07 43.80
C THR A 6 -20.81 0.59 43.74
N THR A 7 -19.73 -0.20 43.64
CA THR A 7 -18.41 0.35 43.32
C THR A 7 -18.34 0.59 41.81
N GLN A 8 -18.30 1.88 41.44
CA GLN A 8 -18.17 2.35 40.06
C GLN A 8 -16.81 1.95 39.48
N PHE A 9 -16.82 1.18 38.40
CA PHE A 9 -15.69 1.02 37.50
C PHE A 9 -15.54 2.29 36.67
N ASN A 10 -14.59 3.15 37.05
CA ASN A 10 -14.19 4.28 36.22
C ASN A 10 -13.42 3.75 35.00
N GLY A 11 -14.11 3.81 33.85
CA GLY A 11 -13.54 3.51 32.55
C GLY A 11 -12.37 4.44 32.22
N ARG A 12 -11.25 3.82 31.83
CA ARG A 12 -10.36 4.29 30.77
C ARG A 12 -9.68 3.05 30.21
N ALA A 13 -10.22 2.56 29.09
CA ALA A 13 -9.55 1.56 28.28
C ALA A 13 -8.22 2.16 27.78
N THR A 14 -7.10 1.75 28.36
CA THR A 14 -5.78 2.04 27.81
C THR A 14 -5.54 1.11 26.62
N TRP A 15 -6.02 1.53 25.45
CA TRP A 15 -5.66 1.00 24.13
C TRP A 15 -5.40 2.18 23.18
N PRO A 16 -4.53 2.04 22.17
CA PRO A 16 -4.08 0.79 21.56
C PRO A 16 -2.80 0.24 22.22
N PRO A 17 -2.38 -1.00 21.91
CA PRO A 17 -1.14 -1.52 22.47
C PRO A 17 -0.02 -0.68 21.87
N VAL A 18 1.02 -0.40 22.65
CA VAL A 18 2.24 0.17 22.08
C VAL A 18 2.74 -0.86 21.06
N VAL A 19 2.49 -0.60 19.77
CA VAL A 19 3.04 -1.39 18.68
C VAL A 19 4.55 -1.46 18.94
N PRO A 20 5.17 -2.65 19.03
CA PRO A 20 6.60 -2.74 19.25
C PRO A 20 7.29 -1.86 18.22
N ALA A 21 8.15 -0.95 18.70
CA ALA A 21 8.75 0.09 17.88
C ALA A 21 9.35 -0.54 16.62
N ALA A 22 8.77 -0.22 15.46
CA ALA A 22 9.20 -0.76 14.19
C ALA A 22 10.70 -0.46 14.03
N LYS A 23 11.51 -1.48 13.71
CA LYS A 23 12.94 -1.28 13.45
C LYS A 23 13.09 -0.49 12.16
N TYR A 24 13.51 0.77 12.28
CA TYR A 24 13.85 1.63 11.16
C TYR A 24 15.20 1.24 10.54
N PRO A 25 15.42 1.49 9.24
CA PRO A 25 14.52 2.15 8.30
C PRO A 25 13.41 1.22 7.78
N LEU A 26 12.20 1.76 7.62
CA LEU A 26 11.08 1.05 6.96
C LEU A 26 11.07 1.40 5.48
N VAL A 27 11.02 0.38 4.63
CA VAL A 27 10.93 0.53 3.16
C VAL A 27 9.57 0.04 2.69
N MET A 28 8.78 0.93 2.10
CA MET A 28 7.48 0.63 1.50
C MET A 28 7.59 0.72 -0.01
N LEU A 29 7.06 -0.28 -0.71
CA LEU A 29 6.97 -0.27 -2.16
C LEU A 29 5.86 0.69 -2.60
N ILE A 30 6.17 1.52 -3.59
CA ILE A 30 5.19 2.35 -4.28
C ILE A 30 5.39 2.22 -5.78
N THR A 31 4.42 2.66 -6.58
CA THR A 31 4.58 2.67 -8.03
C THR A 31 5.74 3.58 -8.44
N GLY A 32 6.71 3.05 -9.17
CA GLY A 32 7.88 3.80 -9.67
C GLY A 32 9.02 4.00 -8.67
N GLY A 33 8.92 3.49 -7.44
CA GLY A 33 9.99 3.65 -6.44
C GLY A 33 9.65 3.13 -5.05
N TYR A 34 10.25 3.73 -4.04
CA TYR A 34 10.14 3.34 -2.65
C TYR A 34 9.91 4.57 -1.77
N GLN A 35 9.04 4.43 -0.78
CA GLN A 35 8.93 5.38 0.32
C GLN A 35 9.68 4.81 1.52
N VAL A 36 10.65 5.57 2.04
CA VAL A 36 11.47 5.19 3.18
C VAL A 36 11.12 6.07 4.37
N ASP A 37 10.85 5.45 5.52
CA ASP A 37 10.78 6.11 6.82
C ASP A 37 12.07 5.81 7.59
N LEU A 38 12.90 6.82 7.82
CA LEU A 38 14.15 6.71 8.59
C LEU A 38 13.93 6.82 10.10
N GLY A 39 12.69 7.03 10.54
CA GLY A 39 12.30 7.16 11.93
C GLY A 39 12.26 8.60 12.44
N PRO A 40 11.68 8.81 13.63
CA PRO A 40 11.31 10.14 14.14
C PRO A 40 12.50 11.06 14.47
N ARG A 41 13.73 10.54 14.54
CA ARG A 41 14.94 11.30 14.91
C ARG A 41 15.80 11.68 13.69
N ARG A 42 15.30 11.49 12.47
CA ARG A 42 16.01 11.81 11.22
C ARG A 42 15.24 12.89 10.47
N ALA A 43 15.96 13.85 9.90
CA ALA A 43 15.40 14.93 9.10
C ALA A 43 16.13 15.01 7.73
N PRO A 44 15.41 14.97 6.60
CA PRO A 44 13.98 14.64 6.52
C PRO A 44 13.71 13.19 6.96
N ARG A 45 12.56 12.95 7.61
CA ARG A 45 12.18 11.61 8.09
C ARG A 45 11.81 10.68 6.93
N PHE A 46 11.05 11.23 5.99
CA PHE A 46 10.51 10.49 4.85
C PHE A 46 11.31 10.82 3.60
N HIS A 47 11.69 9.77 2.88
CA HIS A 47 12.40 9.85 1.62
C HIS A 47 11.63 9.11 0.54
N LEU A 48 11.47 9.76 -0.61
CA LEU A 48 10.99 9.14 -1.83
C LEU A 48 12.22 8.79 -2.67
N VAL A 49 12.46 7.50 -2.88
CA VAL A 49 13.59 6.98 -3.64
C VAL A 49 13.07 6.36 -4.93
N LEU A 50 13.49 6.90 -6.07
CA LEU A 50 13.09 6.40 -7.37
C LEU A 50 14.00 5.24 -7.81
N LYS A 51 13.57 4.49 -8.84
CA LYS A 51 14.33 3.33 -9.35
C LYS A 51 15.69 3.68 -9.94
N ASP A 52 15.87 4.91 -10.42
CA ASP A 52 17.14 5.46 -10.88
C ASP A 52 18.10 5.83 -9.73
N ARG A 53 17.74 5.49 -8.49
CA ARG A 53 18.49 5.76 -7.25
C ARG A 53 18.57 7.25 -6.88
N THR A 54 17.72 8.08 -7.47
CA THR A 54 17.54 9.45 -7.02
C THR A 54 16.61 9.51 -5.80
N CYS A 55 16.77 10.55 -4.99
CA CYS A 55 15.91 10.79 -3.84
C CYS A 55 15.42 12.24 -3.83
N ASN A 56 14.17 12.45 -3.43
CA ASN A 56 13.56 13.78 -3.32
C ASN A 56 14.33 14.76 -2.41
N CYS A 57 15.17 14.28 -1.50
CA CYS A 57 16.00 15.14 -0.65
C CYS A 57 17.23 15.72 -1.36
N GLY A 58 17.60 15.24 -2.55
CA GLY A 58 18.74 15.73 -3.33
C GLY A 58 20.14 15.42 -2.77
N ALA A 59 20.25 14.82 -1.59
CA ALA A 59 21.55 14.54 -0.98
C ALA A 59 22.31 13.41 -1.71
N PRO A 60 23.61 13.60 -2.04
CA PRO A 60 24.39 12.59 -2.77
C PRO A 60 24.59 11.28 -1.99
N ASN A 61 24.62 11.35 -0.66
CA ASN A 61 24.72 10.20 0.25
C ASN A 61 23.47 10.05 1.11
N CYS A 62 22.30 10.09 0.47
CA CYS A 62 21.01 9.97 1.13
C CYS A 62 20.86 8.62 1.85
N GLN A 63 20.57 8.66 3.16
CA GLN A 63 20.30 7.46 3.96
C GLN A 63 19.08 6.66 3.46
N GLY A 64 18.09 7.33 2.84
CA GLY A 64 16.98 6.66 2.18
C GLY A 64 17.42 5.78 1.00
N VAL A 65 18.35 6.26 0.17
CA VAL A 65 18.91 5.48 -0.95
C VAL A 65 19.70 4.28 -0.41
N CYS A 66 20.50 4.49 0.64
CA CYS A 66 21.20 3.40 1.31
C CYS A 66 20.24 2.35 1.87
N ALA A 67 19.15 2.77 2.52
CA ALA A 67 18.14 1.86 3.05
C ALA A 67 17.48 1.01 1.96
N VAL A 68 17.12 1.60 0.82
CA VAL A 68 16.57 0.86 -0.33
C VAL A 68 17.60 -0.13 -0.88
N LYS A 69 18.87 0.27 -0.98
CA LYS A 69 19.94 -0.62 -1.42
C LYS A 69 20.06 -1.83 -0.49
N THR A 70 20.10 -1.61 0.83
CA THR A 70 20.15 -2.68 1.83
C THR A 70 18.92 -3.59 1.75
N TYR A 71 17.73 -3.01 1.60
CA TYR A 71 16.48 -3.76 1.44
C TYR A 71 16.53 -4.70 0.24
N LEU A 72 16.94 -4.21 -0.93
CA LEU A 72 17.05 -5.04 -2.14
C LEU A 72 18.15 -6.10 -2.02
N GLN A 73 19.29 -5.76 -1.41
CA GLN A 73 20.37 -6.72 -1.16
C GLN A 73 19.96 -7.85 -0.21
N ALA A 74 19.03 -7.58 0.72
CA ALA A 74 18.47 -8.58 1.63
C ALA A 74 17.35 -9.44 1.00
N GLY A 75 17.13 -9.36 -0.32
CA GLY A 75 16.07 -10.10 -1.01
C GLY A 75 14.72 -9.38 -1.04
N GLY A 76 14.69 -8.08 -0.72
CA GLY A 76 13.50 -7.25 -0.84
C GLY A 76 12.95 -7.21 -2.28
N LEU A 77 11.63 -7.06 -2.40
CA LEU A 77 10.96 -7.04 -3.68
C LEU A 77 11.26 -5.75 -4.46
N PRO A 78 11.53 -5.84 -5.78
CA PRO A 78 11.65 -4.64 -6.60
C PRO A 78 10.31 -3.91 -6.62
N ALA A 79 10.37 -2.57 -6.51
CA ALA A 79 9.20 -1.72 -6.67
C ALA A 79 8.50 -2.01 -8.02
N PRO A 80 7.16 -1.98 -8.08
CA PRO A 80 6.45 -2.11 -9.34
C PRO A 80 6.94 -1.08 -10.35
N GLU A 81 7.01 -1.47 -11.62
CA GLU A 81 7.24 -0.48 -12.67
C GLU A 81 6.18 0.61 -12.55
N GLY A 82 6.66 1.85 -12.43
CA GLY A 82 5.87 2.99 -12.81
C GLY A 82 5.78 2.95 -14.31
N ARG A 83 5.02 1.99 -14.88
CA ARG A 83 4.42 2.23 -16.18
C ARG A 83 3.67 3.53 -15.96
N THR A 84 4.26 4.61 -16.47
CA THR A 84 3.62 5.86 -16.79
C THR A 84 2.17 5.51 -17.04
N LEU A 85 1.27 6.03 -16.19
CA LEU A 85 -0.15 5.94 -16.46
C LEU A 85 -0.30 6.15 -17.95
N LYS A 86 -0.73 5.11 -18.66
CA LYS A 86 -0.63 4.98 -20.12
C LYS A 86 -0.85 6.37 -20.70
N HIS A 87 0.05 6.87 -21.55
CA HIS A 87 -0.07 8.21 -22.10
C HIS A 87 -1.46 8.34 -22.73
N ILE A 88 -2.38 8.95 -21.99
CA ILE A 88 -3.77 9.09 -22.43
C ILE A 88 -3.85 10.52 -22.90
N THR A 89 -3.75 10.67 -24.22
CA THR A 89 -4.10 11.90 -24.89
C THR A 89 -5.61 11.95 -24.99
N PHE A 90 -6.22 13.03 -24.51
CA PHE A 90 -7.62 13.32 -24.78
C PHE A 90 -7.69 14.49 -25.77
N GLU A 91 -8.63 14.43 -26.72
CA GLU A 91 -9.01 15.57 -27.56
C GLU A 91 -9.90 16.56 -26.79
N ARG A 92 -10.62 16.06 -25.78
CA ARG A 92 -11.56 16.80 -24.93
C ARG A 92 -11.35 16.43 -23.48
N CYS A 93 -11.34 17.42 -22.60
CA CYS A 93 -11.21 17.24 -21.16
C CYS A 93 -12.29 16.28 -20.64
N PRO A 94 -11.94 15.17 -19.97
CA PRO A 94 -12.91 14.19 -19.47
C PRO A 94 -13.76 14.71 -18.31
N ILE A 95 -13.42 15.88 -17.74
CA ILE A 95 -14.16 16.50 -16.63
C ILE A 95 -15.16 17.53 -17.16
N CYS A 96 -14.76 18.36 -18.12
CA CYS A 96 -15.56 19.53 -18.53
C CYS A 96 -15.81 19.62 -20.05
N ALA A 97 -15.38 18.63 -20.84
CA ALA A 97 -15.43 18.62 -22.31
C ALA A 97 -14.73 19.82 -23.02
N GLY A 98 -13.96 20.61 -22.27
CA GLY A 98 -13.14 21.69 -22.82
C GLY A 98 -12.00 21.16 -23.68
N GLN A 99 -11.38 22.02 -24.48
CA GLN A 99 -10.22 21.64 -25.28
C GLN A 99 -9.05 21.22 -24.38
N THR A 100 -8.22 20.33 -24.89
CA THR A 100 -6.99 19.86 -24.23
C THR A 100 -5.79 19.94 -25.17
N ARG A 101 -4.60 19.98 -24.59
CA ARG A 101 -3.32 19.86 -25.32
C ARG A 101 -2.42 18.85 -24.63
N ALA A 102 -1.53 18.21 -25.38
CA ALA A 102 -0.48 17.36 -24.81
C ALA A 102 0.72 18.22 -24.39
N VAL A 103 1.28 17.97 -23.20
CA VAL A 103 2.47 18.62 -22.63
C VAL A 103 3.20 17.56 -21.82
N ASP A 104 4.49 17.32 -22.04
CA ASP A 104 5.35 16.47 -21.20
C ASP A 104 4.69 15.19 -20.66
N GLU A 105 4.25 14.33 -21.57
CA GLU A 105 3.58 13.06 -21.28
C GLU A 105 2.25 13.14 -20.50
N ARG A 106 1.67 14.33 -20.38
CA ARG A 106 0.34 14.58 -19.80
C ARG A 106 -0.53 15.37 -20.77
N TRP A 107 -1.81 15.46 -20.45
CA TRP A 107 -2.71 16.42 -21.07
C TRP A 107 -2.98 17.57 -20.10
N GLU A 108 -3.22 18.76 -20.64
CA GLU A 108 -3.67 19.94 -19.91
C GLU A 108 -5.01 20.41 -20.50
N CYS A 109 -5.94 20.82 -19.64
CA CYS A 109 -7.19 21.45 -20.08
C CYS A 109 -7.02 22.96 -20.12
N PHE A 110 -7.49 23.58 -21.21
CA PHE A 110 -7.46 25.04 -21.37
C PHE A 110 -8.33 25.78 -20.35
N ASN A 111 -9.38 25.14 -19.84
CA ASN A 111 -10.29 25.74 -18.86
C ASN A 111 -9.75 25.67 -17.42
N SER A 112 -8.90 24.68 -17.12
CA SER A 112 -8.31 24.51 -15.78
C SER A 112 -7.14 23.52 -15.80
N HIS A 113 -5.98 23.96 -15.32
CA HIS A 113 -4.81 23.10 -15.13
C HIS A 113 -5.01 22.04 -14.03
N ALA A 114 -5.98 22.23 -13.12
CA ALA A 114 -6.27 21.28 -12.05
C ALA A 114 -6.94 20.00 -12.55
N HIS A 115 -7.66 20.06 -13.68
CA HIS A 115 -8.43 18.94 -14.21
C HIS A 115 -7.58 17.69 -14.51
N TYR A 116 -6.31 17.85 -14.88
CA TYR A 116 -5.40 16.71 -15.05
C TYR A 116 -5.23 15.93 -13.72
N PHE A 117 -4.96 16.66 -12.64
CA PHE A 117 -4.72 16.06 -11.32
C PHE A 117 -6.01 15.49 -10.73
N GLU A 118 -7.14 16.17 -10.89
CA GLU A 118 -8.45 15.66 -10.46
C GLU A 118 -8.79 14.35 -11.16
N TYR A 119 -8.65 14.30 -12.49
CA TYR A 119 -8.86 13.08 -13.27
C TYR A 119 -7.95 11.95 -12.77
N ARG A 120 -6.67 12.25 -12.52
CA ARG A 120 -5.70 11.27 -12.03
C ARG A 120 -6.08 10.73 -10.65
N VAL A 121 -6.52 11.59 -9.73
CA VAL A 121 -7.00 11.18 -8.40
C VAL A 121 -8.24 10.29 -8.51
N ILE A 122 -9.21 10.65 -9.37
CA ILE A 122 -10.41 9.84 -9.61
C ILE A 122 -10.03 8.43 -10.09
N ARG A 123 -9.10 8.34 -11.06
CA ARG A 123 -8.63 7.05 -11.59
C ARG A 123 -7.91 6.21 -10.54
N LEU A 124 -7.06 6.82 -9.71
CA LEU A 124 -6.34 6.14 -8.64
C LEU A 124 -7.30 5.65 -7.55
N ARG A 125 -8.28 6.46 -7.13
CA ARG A 125 -9.31 6.06 -6.17
C ARG A 125 -10.12 4.87 -6.68
N ALA A 126 -10.61 4.94 -7.91
CA ALA A 126 -11.35 3.83 -8.52
C ALA A 126 -10.50 2.55 -8.63
N ALA A 127 -9.20 2.66 -8.93
CA ALA A 127 -8.30 1.51 -8.93
C ALA A 127 -8.11 0.91 -7.53
N ARG A 128 -7.91 1.75 -6.51
CA ARG A 128 -7.84 1.32 -5.11
C ARG A 128 -9.12 0.63 -4.67
N GLU A 129 -10.29 1.19 -4.99
CA GLU A 129 -11.59 0.61 -4.64
C GLU A 129 -11.78 -0.76 -5.29
N ARG A 130 -11.45 -0.92 -6.57
CA ARG A 130 -11.48 -2.24 -7.23
C ARG A 130 -10.56 -3.24 -6.54
N TRP A 131 -9.34 -2.84 -6.20
CA TRP A 131 -8.39 -3.71 -5.51
C TRP A 131 -8.87 -4.11 -4.11
N LEU A 132 -9.43 -3.16 -3.34
CA LEU A 132 -10.01 -3.46 -2.02
C LEU A 132 -11.20 -4.41 -2.13
N ASN A 133 -12.09 -4.20 -3.10
CA ASN A 133 -13.22 -5.08 -3.34
C ASN A 133 -12.76 -6.48 -3.75
N GLN A 134 -11.70 -6.59 -4.56
CA GLN A 134 -11.09 -7.88 -4.89
C GLN A 134 -10.55 -8.57 -3.63
N LEU A 135 -9.78 -7.86 -2.79
CA LEU A 135 -9.26 -8.44 -1.55
C LEU A 135 -10.37 -8.89 -0.59
N LEU A 136 -11.48 -8.15 -0.52
CA LEU A 136 -12.62 -8.54 0.30
C LEU A 136 -13.30 -9.80 -0.25
N ALA A 137 -13.45 -9.91 -1.57
CA ALA A 137 -13.97 -11.11 -2.23
C ALA A 137 -13.04 -12.31 -2.00
N ASP A 138 -11.72 -12.12 -2.18
CA ASP A 138 -10.72 -13.16 -1.96
C ASP A 138 -10.72 -13.63 -0.49
N ARG A 139 -10.85 -12.69 0.46
CA ARG A 139 -10.96 -13.00 1.88
C ARG A 139 -12.25 -13.78 2.19
N ALA A 140 -13.38 -13.38 1.62
CA ALA A 140 -14.64 -14.07 1.84
C ALA A 140 -14.60 -15.49 1.24
N ALA A 141 -14.00 -15.65 0.06
CA ALA A 141 -13.79 -16.94 -0.59
C ALA A 141 -12.90 -17.85 0.29
N TYR A 142 -11.77 -17.33 0.76
CA TYR A 142 -10.89 -18.06 1.67
C TYR A 142 -11.59 -18.47 2.98
N GLN A 143 -12.38 -17.56 3.58
CA GLN A 143 -13.13 -17.87 4.80
C GLN A 143 -14.19 -18.96 4.58
N ALA A 144 -14.89 -18.93 3.44
CA ALA A 144 -15.85 -19.96 3.07
C ALA A 144 -15.16 -21.32 2.86
N GLU A 145 -14.03 -21.32 2.16
CA GLU A 145 -13.22 -22.52 1.94
C GLU A 145 -12.73 -23.13 3.26
N VAL A 146 -12.20 -22.30 4.17
CA VAL A 146 -11.79 -22.74 5.52
C VAL A 146 -12.99 -23.28 6.29
N ALA A 147 -14.15 -22.62 6.26
CA ALA A 147 -15.35 -23.11 6.95
C ALA A 147 -15.78 -24.49 6.41
N THR A 148 -15.73 -24.70 5.09
CA THR A 148 -15.98 -26.00 4.47
C THR A 148 -14.96 -27.04 4.91
N ALA A 149 -13.67 -26.70 5.01
CA ALA A 149 -12.62 -27.60 5.48
C ALA A 149 -12.87 -28.11 6.91
N PHE A 150 -13.53 -27.34 7.77
CA PHE A 150 -13.87 -27.74 9.14
C PHE A 150 -15.22 -28.46 9.29
N SER A 151 -15.94 -28.70 8.19
CA SER A 151 -17.25 -29.40 8.22
C SER A 151 -17.13 -30.92 8.38
N SER A 152 -16.01 -31.53 8.00
CA SER A 152 -15.73 -32.96 8.17
C SER A 152 -14.22 -33.25 8.21
N ASN A 153 -13.83 -34.48 8.56
CA ASN A 153 -12.41 -34.89 8.51
C ASN A 153 -11.91 -34.98 7.05
N GLU A 154 -12.71 -35.55 6.16
CA GLU A 154 -12.38 -35.71 4.73
C GLU A 154 -12.17 -34.34 4.04
N ALA A 155 -13.06 -33.37 4.29
CA ALA A 155 -12.92 -32.02 3.74
C ALA A 155 -11.66 -31.32 4.26
N ARG A 156 -11.28 -31.58 5.52
CA ARG A 156 -10.05 -31.03 6.12
C ARG A 156 -8.80 -31.59 5.47
N GLU A 157 -8.75 -32.90 5.24
CA GLU A 157 -7.63 -33.56 4.59
C GLU A 157 -7.44 -33.09 3.16
N ALA A 158 -8.54 -32.95 2.40
CA ALA A 158 -8.51 -32.40 1.04
C ALA A 158 -7.98 -30.95 1.02
N PHE A 159 -8.42 -30.11 1.96
CA PHE A 159 -7.93 -28.73 2.10
C PHE A 159 -6.43 -28.69 2.41
N VAL A 160 -5.96 -29.46 3.39
CA VAL A 160 -4.53 -29.52 3.74
C VAL A 160 -3.67 -29.98 2.56
N GLN A 161 -4.15 -30.96 1.78
CA GLN A 161 -3.44 -31.43 0.60
C GLN A 161 -3.40 -30.38 -0.52
N ALA A 162 -4.49 -29.65 -0.75
CA ALA A 162 -4.58 -28.60 -1.77
C ALA A 162 -3.73 -27.36 -1.44
N HIS A 163 -3.64 -27.00 -0.15
CA HIS A 163 -2.86 -25.85 0.35
C HIS A 163 -1.47 -26.22 0.85
N ARG A 164 -1.01 -27.45 0.56
CA ARG A 164 0.30 -27.92 1.00
C ARG A 164 1.40 -27.05 0.36
N THR A 165 2.04 -26.20 1.16
CA THR A 165 3.17 -25.42 0.69
C THR A 165 4.37 -26.35 0.55
N PRO A 166 4.99 -26.50 -0.63
CA PRO A 166 6.21 -27.27 -0.78
C PRO A 166 7.33 -26.53 -0.04
N TYR A 167 7.70 -27.02 1.13
CA TYR A 167 8.94 -26.62 1.78
C TYR A 167 10.07 -27.38 1.09
N ASN A 168 10.74 -26.74 0.12
CA ASN A 168 12.04 -27.21 -0.36
C ASN A 168 13.09 -26.85 0.71
N VAL A 169 13.43 -27.83 1.52
CA VAL A 169 14.64 -27.82 2.34
C VAL A 169 15.79 -28.38 1.50
N ASP A 170 16.21 -27.63 0.48
CA ASP A 170 17.52 -27.85 -0.13
C ASP A 170 18.54 -27.09 0.72
N VAL A 171 19.26 -27.84 1.56
CA VAL A 171 20.39 -27.42 2.39
C VAL A 171 21.68 -27.47 1.57
#